data_AF-A0A2I1G9T2-F1
#
_entry.id   AF-A0A2I1G9T2-F1
#
_cell.length_a   1.000
_cell.length_b   1.000
_cell.length_c   1.000
_cell.angle_alpha   90.00
_cell.angle_beta   90.00
_cell.angle_gamma   90.00
#
_symmetry.space_group_name_H-M   'P 1'
#
loop_
_entity.id
_entity.type
_entity.pdbx_description
1 polymer ?
#
loop_
_entity_poly.entity_id
_entity_poly.type
_entity_poly.pdbx_seq_one_letter_code
_entity_poly.pdbx_strand_id
1 'polypeptide(L)'
;MVYEFTFTLLYDLFLQFGSQMLFFAFGWVYLVKKLFKDYESSIDRHDVQFVQAIFSLTFSTSCALFELIIFEIMDVMHKDSRYICWKITLYVSLFLVIILIPAYQLYLLITNIQESLPKRYSIIFALLCWLIYFYGFWKVGDFFPIKNTEKKSIPDDTLIQFGMSRVGVLGVTIMAILSGFGAVNSPYATLFFFLRQVKDTDIQAAEKKYLQTLDIILNKKRRIIISQQQRTTNEQNSRVGGFVRRMFNTMANGIGISSENISVLRQEITGLENFGRQLFLDIEDLYQERDRILYSKTWQGKY
;
A
#
# COMPACT_ATOMS: atom_id res chain seq x y z
N MET A 1 30.03 3.24 -50.91
CA MET A 1 29.87 4.22 -49.82
C MET A 1 28.42 4.30 -49.32
N VAL A 2 27.42 4.65 -50.15
CA VAL A 2 26.00 4.68 -49.70
C VAL A 2 25.48 3.31 -49.26
N TYR A 3 25.79 2.25 -50.02
CA TYR A 3 25.33 0.88 -49.70
C TYR A 3 25.95 0.32 -48.41
N GLU A 4 27.22 0.62 -48.13
CA GLU A 4 27.88 0.18 -46.89
C GLU A 4 27.31 0.92 -45.68
N PHE A 5 27.06 2.22 -45.81
CA PHE A 5 26.40 3.03 -44.77
C PHE A 5 24.98 2.54 -44.45
N THR A 6 24.19 2.20 -45.47
CA THR A 6 22.85 1.64 -45.25
C THR A 6 22.89 0.26 -44.61
N PHE A 7 23.90 -0.55 -44.92
CA PHE A 7 24.06 -1.89 -44.35
C PHE A 7 24.46 -1.83 -42.87
N THR A 8 25.39 -0.95 -42.51
CA THR A 8 25.80 -0.73 -41.10
C THR A 8 24.64 -0.17 -40.27
N LEU A 9 23.84 0.74 -40.83
CA LEU A 9 22.65 1.27 -40.16
C LEU A 9 21.62 0.16 -39.90
N LEU A 10 21.36 -0.68 -40.90
CA LEU A 10 20.39 -1.78 -40.78
C LEU A 10 20.86 -2.85 -39.78
N TYR A 11 22.16 -3.15 -39.74
CA TYR A 11 22.74 -4.05 -38.74
C TYR A 11 22.59 -3.50 -37.32
N ASP A 12 22.96 -2.24 -37.09
CA ASP A 12 22.86 -1.59 -35.78
C ASP A 12 21.39 -1.50 -35.30
N LEU A 13 20.47 -1.21 -36.22
CA LEU A 13 19.04 -1.16 -35.92
C LEU A 13 18.49 -2.56 -35.61
N PHE A 14 18.94 -3.59 -36.32
CA PHE A 14 18.58 -4.97 -36.03
C PHE A 14 19.13 -5.43 -34.67
N LEU A 15 20.35 -5.04 -34.32
CA LEU A 15 20.96 -5.32 -33.02
C LEU A 15 20.12 -4.69 -31.89
N GLN A 16 19.76 -3.41 -32.02
CA GLN A 16 18.93 -2.71 -31.04
C GLN A 16 17.51 -3.28 -30.95
N PHE A 17 16.90 -3.65 -32.07
CA PHE A 17 15.58 -4.27 -32.06
C PHE A 17 15.62 -5.67 -31.45
N GLY A 18 16.68 -6.43 -31.72
CA GLY A 18 16.93 -7.74 -31.13
C GLY A 18 17.05 -7.67 -29.61
N SER A 19 17.85 -6.75 -29.09
CA SER A 19 17.97 -6.54 -27.63
C SER A 19 16.65 -6.08 -27.01
N GLN A 20 15.92 -5.16 -27.67
CA GLN A 20 14.61 -4.69 -27.22
C GLN A 20 13.58 -5.84 -27.13
N MET A 21 13.54 -6.72 -28.14
CA MET A 21 12.68 -7.91 -28.13
C MET A 21 13.05 -8.88 -27.01
N LEU A 22 14.35 -9.07 -26.73
CA LEU A 22 14.79 -9.88 -25.61
C LEU A 22 14.34 -9.31 -24.26
N PHE A 23 14.49 -7.99 -24.04
CA PHE A 23 14.01 -7.34 -22.82
C PHE A 23 12.49 -7.40 -22.69
N PHE A 24 11.76 -7.29 -23.80
CA PHE A 24 10.30 -7.43 -23.82
C PHE A 24 9.88 -8.85 -23.45
N ALA A 25 10.49 -9.87 -24.06
CA ALA A 25 10.23 -11.27 -23.74
C ALA A 25 10.57 -11.59 -22.28
N PHE A 26 11.68 -11.06 -21.76
CA PHE A 26 12.04 -11.21 -20.36
C PHE A 26 11.00 -10.55 -19.43
N GLY A 27 10.58 -9.32 -19.73
CA GLY A 27 9.53 -8.63 -18.98
C GLY A 27 8.20 -9.37 -19.01
N TRP A 28 7.81 -9.88 -20.17
CA TRP A 28 6.56 -10.62 -20.36
C TRP A 28 6.57 -12.01 -19.73
N VAL A 29 7.70 -12.72 -19.68
CA VAL A 29 7.73 -14.09 -19.15
C VAL A 29 8.03 -14.10 -17.66
N TYR A 30 9.01 -13.31 -17.20
CA TYR A 30 9.50 -13.41 -15.83
C TYR A 30 8.77 -12.47 -14.87
N LEU A 31 8.65 -11.19 -15.22
CA LEU A 31 7.99 -10.22 -14.34
C LEU A 31 6.48 -10.46 -14.32
N VAL A 32 5.85 -10.70 -15.47
CA VAL A 32 4.40 -10.88 -15.52
C VAL A 32 3.93 -12.14 -14.79
N LYS A 33 4.56 -13.30 -15.04
CA LYS A 33 4.16 -14.56 -14.37
C LYS A 33 4.42 -14.56 -12.87
N LYS A 34 5.40 -13.78 -12.40
CA LYS A 34 5.76 -13.74 -10.97
C LYS A 34 5.03 -12.63 -10.21
N LEU A 35 4.75 -11.49 -10.84
CA LEU A 35 4.15 -10.32 -10.21
C LEU A 35 2.62 -10.32 -10.28
N PHE A 36 2.01 -10.86 -11.34
CA PHE A 36 0.57 -10.79 -11.56
C PHE A 36 -0.18 -12.10 -11.29
N LYS A 37 0.49 -13.13 -10.75
CA LYS A 37 -0.15 -14.42 -10.43
C LYS A 37 -1.38 -14.25 -9.52
N ASP A 38 -1.35 -13.26 -8.63
CA ASP A 38 -2.44 -12.99 -7.68
C ASP A 38 -3.46 -11.94 -8.19
N TYR A 39 -3.15 -11.21 -9.28
CA TYR A 39 -4.06 -10.23 -9.89
C TYR A 39 -4.98 -10.85 -10.95
N GLU A 40 -4.69 -12.07 -11.40
CA GLU A 40 -5.43 -12.76 -12.45
C GLU A 40 -6.86 -13.17 -12.03
N SER A 41 -7.17 -13.15 -10.73
CA SER A 41 -8.47 -13.58 -10.20
C SER A 41 -9.57 -12.51 -10.19
N SER A 42 -9.26 -11.22 -10.41
CA SER A 42 -10.21 -10.11 -10.23
C SER A 42 -10.51 -9.27 -11.47
N ILE A 43 -9.77 -9.42 -12.57
CA ILE A 43 -9.85 -8.54 -13.76
C ILE A 43 -10.16 -9.36 -15.02
N ASP A 44 -10.93 -8.78 -15.96
CA ASP A 44 -11.22 -9.37 -17.27
C ASP A 44 -9.93 -9.73 -18.03
N ARG A 45 -9.87 -10.93 -18.63
CA ARG A 45 -8.66 -11.47 -19.30
C ARG A 45 -8.05 -10.53 -20.35
N HIS A 46 -8.87 -9.75 -21.05
CA HIS A 46 -8.38 -8.81 -22.06
C HIS A 46 -7.63 -7.63 -21.43
N ASP A 47 -8.17 -7.02 -20.38
CA ASP A 47 -7.53 -5.87 -19.71
C ASP A 47 -6.22 -6.28 -19.03
N VAL A 48 -6.15 -7.49 -18.46
CA VAL A 48 -4.92 -8.04 -17.88
C VAL A 48 -3.80 -8.14 -18.93
N GLN A 49 -4.10 -8.61 -20.14
CA GLN A 49 -3.10 -8.72 -21.22
C GLN A 49 -2.58 -7.34 -21.66
N PHE A 50 -3.45 -6.33 -21.73
CA PHE A 50 -3.03 -4.97 -22.08
C PHE A 50 -2.15 -4.34 -21.00
N VAL A 51 -2.49 -4.50 -19.71
CA VAL A 51 -1.63 -4.04 -18.59
C VAL A 51 -0.25 -4.67 -18.68
N GLN A 52 -0.20 -5.98 -18.89
CA GLN A 52 1.05 -6.73 -19.01
C GLN A 52 1.86 -6.26 -20.22
N ALA A 53 1.21 -5.94 -21.34
CA ALA A 53 1.87 -5.43 -22.54
C ALA A 53 2.44 -4.04 -22.33
N ILE A 54 1.68 -3.12 -21.72
CA ILE A 54 2.13 -1.77 -21.41
C ILE A 54 3.30 -1.81 -20.43
N PHE A 55 3.24 -2.67 -19.40
CA PHE A 55 4.31 -2.84 -18.43
C PHE A 55 5.59 -3.37 -19.09
N SER A 56 5.51 -4.47 -19.82
CA SER A 56 6.65 -5.08 -20.51
C SER A 56 7.25 -4.16 -21.58
N LEU A 57 6.42 -3.37 -22.28
CA LEU A 57 6.88 -2.37 -23.24
C LEU A 57 7.62 -1.22 -22.56
N THR A 58 7.08 -0.71 -21.44
CA THR A 58 7.75 0.33 -20.64
C THR A 58 9.10 -0.15 -20.10
N PHE A 59 9.11 -1.36 -19.54
CA PHE A 59 10.32 -2.01 -19.03
C PHE A 59 11.37 -2.17 -20.15
N SER A 60 10.98 -2.76 -21.28
CA SER A 60 11.85 -2.96 -22.43
C SER A 60 12.43 -1.65 -22.97
N THR A 61 11.59 -0.61 -23.12
CA THR A 61 12.02 0.72 -23.58
C THR A 61 13.00 1.37 -22.58
N SER A 62 12.81 1.14 -21.27
CA SER A 62 13.71 1.66 -20.23
C SER A 62 15.07 0.95 -20.26
N CYS A 63 15.09 -0.38 -20.42
CA CYS A 63 16.32 -1.15 -20.62
C CYS A 63 17.03 -0.76 -21.91
N ALA A 64 16.29 -0.51 -23.00
CA ALA A 64 16.84 -0.05 -24.27
C ALA A 64 17.53 1.31 -24.15
N LEU A 65 16.96 2.26 -23.40
CA LEU A 65 17.63 3.55 -23.13
C LEU A 65 18.95 3.36 -22.36
N PHE A 66 18.96 2.48 -21.37
CA PHE A 66 20.16 2.19 -20.58
C PHE A 66 21.24 1.48 -21.42
N GLU A 67 20.84 0.52 -22.26
CA GLU A 67 21.72 -0.16 -23.19
C GLU A 67 22.34 0.81 -24.20
N LEU A 68 21.56 1.74 -24.75
CA LEU A 68 22.08 2.78 -25.65
C LEU A 68 23.15 3.65 -25.00
N ILE A 69 23.02 3.96 -23.71
CA ILE A 69 24.05 4.66 -22.94
C ILE A 69 25.33 3.80 -22.80
N ILE A 70 25.18 2.50 -22.56
CA ILE A 70 26.33 1.58 -22.50
C ILE A 70 27.02 1.49 -23.86
N PHE A 71 26.27 1.38 -24.95
CA PHE A 71 26.81 1.38 -26.31
C PHE A 71 27.47 2.70 -26.68
N GLU A 72 27.06 3.81 -26.06
CA GLU A 72 27.75 5.09 -26.17
C GLU A 72 29.12 5.08 -25.49
N ILE A 73 29.20 4.56 -24.27
CA ILE A 73 30.45 4.49 -23.49
C ILE A 73 31.45 3.52 -24.14
N MET A 74 30.96 2.39 -24.65
CA MET A 74 31.77 1.33 -25.25
C MET A 74 32.08 1.57 -26.74
N ASP A 75 31.50 2.61 -27.33
CA ASP A 75 31.62 2.99 -28.74
C ASP A 75 31.40 1.85 -29.76
N VAL A 76 30.39 1.01 -29.52
CA VAL A 76 30.10 -0.19 -30.33
C VAL A 76 29.30 0.13 -31.61
N MET A 77 28.47 1.18 -31.58
CA MET A 77 27.49 1.50 -32.62
C MET A 77 27.85 2.77 -33.40
N HIS A 78 27.52 2.86 -34.69
CA HIS A 78 27.77 4.09 -35.46
C HIS A 78 27.01 5.30 -34.92
N LYS A 79 27.65 6.47 -34.88
CA LYS A 79 27.10 7.72 -34.29
C LYS A 79 25.71 8.10 -34.83
N ASP A 80 25.53 8.03 -36.15
CA ASP A 80 24.27 8.41 -36.79
C ASP A 80 23.14 7.41 -36.50
N SER A 81 23.45 6.11 -36.47
CA SER A 81 22.46 5.06 -36.15
C SER A 81 22.03 5.16 -34.68
N ARG A 82 22.99 5.38 -33.78
CA ARG A 82 22.77 5.60 -32.35
C ARG A 82 21.84 6.78 -32.10
N TYR A 83 22.04 7.89 -32.81
CA TYR A 83 21.19 9.07 -32.66
C TYR A 83 19.74 8.80 -33.05
N ILE A 84 19.50 8.04 -34.13
CA ILE A 84 18.16 7.66 -34.58
C ILE A 84 17.51 6.71 -33.57
N CYS A 85 18.21 5.66 -33.14
CA CYS A 85 17.72 4.74 -32.12
C CYS A 85 17.36 5.48 -30.82
N TRP A 86 18.23 6.38 -30.35
CA TRP A 86 17.99 7.18 -29.16
C TRP A 86 16.74 8.05 -29.29
N LYS A 87 16.55 8.72 -30.43
CA LYS A 87 15.32 9.48 -30.70
C LYS A 87 14.07 8.59 -30.65
N ILE A 88 14.08 7.47 -31.36
CA ILE A 88 12.93 6.56 -31.42
C ILE A 88 12.59 6.05 -30.01
N THR A 89 13.58 5.56 -29.26
CA THR A 89 13.37 5.04 -27.90
C THR A 89 12.87 6.14 -26.96
N LEU A 90 13.40 7.37 -27.05
CA LEU A 90 12.92 8.51 -26.28
C LEU A 90 11.48 8.90 -26.63
N TYR A 91 11.10 8.95 -27.91
CA TYR A 91 9.73 9.24 -28.32
C TYR A 91 8.75 8.20 -27.78
N VAL A 92 9.09 6.92 -27.92
CA VAL A 92 8.26 5.82 -27.42
C VAL A 92 8.14 5.90 -25.89
N SER A 93 9.24 6.17 -25.17
CA SER A 93 9.23 6.32 -23.72
C SER A 93 8.39 7.50 -23.24
N LEU A 94 8.52 8.67 -23.88
CA LEU A 94 7.74 9.86 -23.53
C LEU A 94 6.25 9.64 -23.80
N PHE A 95 5.91 9.03 -24.94
CA PHE A 95 4.53 8.68 -25.27
C PHE A 95 3.92 7.73 -24.24
N LEU A 96 4.66 6.67 -23.86
CA LEU A 96 4.24 5.73 -22.83
C LEU A 96 3.95 6.42 -21.49
N VAL A 97 4.89 7.23 -21.01
CA VAL A 97 4.81 7.84 -19.67
C VAL A 97 3.80 8.97 -19.58
N ILE A 98 3.72 9.84 -20.60
CA ILE A 98 2.86 11.03 -20.55
C ILE A 98 1.41 10.70 -20.95
N ILE A 99 1.23 9.86 -21.97
CA ILE A 99 -0.07 9.65 -22.61
C ILE A 99 -0.66 8.29 -22.21
N LEU A 100 0.03 7.20 -22.55
CA LEU A 100 -0.55 5.86 -22.52
C LEU A 100 -0.82 5.37 -21.09
N ILE A 101 0.19 5.44 -20.20
CA ILE A 101 0.07 4.94 -18.82
C ILE A 101 -1.00 5.72 -18.04
N PRO A 102 -1.00 7.08 -18.02
CA PRO A 102 -2.01 7.83 -17.27
C PRO A 102 -3.43 7.64 -17.83
N ALA A 103 -3.59 7.56 -19.15
CA ALA A 103 -4.88 7.29 -19.78
C ALA A 103 -5.46 5.94 -19.32
N TYR A 104 -4.63 4.90 -19.32
CA TYR A 104 -5.06 3.56 -18.96
C TYR A 104 -5.33 3.44 -17.45
N GLN A 105 -4.52 4.09 -16.60
CA GLN A 105 -4.74 4.10 -15.15
C GLN A 105 -6.04 4.80 -14.76
N LEU A 106 -6.39 5.92 -15.42
CA LEU A 106 -7.66 6.60 -15.22
C LEU A 106 -8.84 5.75 -15.71
N TYR A 107 -8.71 5.10 -16.86
CA TYR A 107 -9.72 4.17 -17.38
C TYR A 107 -10.02 3.03 -16.41
N LEU A 108 -8.99 2.41 -15.84
CA LEU A 108 -9.16 1.35 -14.84
C LEU A 108 -9.79 1.85 -13.54
N LEU A 109 -9.36 3.01 -13.02
CA LEU A 109 -9.90 3.58 -11.79
C LEU A 109 -11.40 3.88 -11.91
N ILE A 110 -11.82 4.48 -13.02
CA ILE A 110 -13.22 4.82 -13.26
C ILE A 110 -14.05 3.56 -13.44
N THR A 111 -13.52 2.55 -14.15
CA THR A 111 -14.21 1.27 -14.34
C THR A 111 -14.38 0.51 -13.02
N ASN A 112 -13.41 0.59 -12.10
CA ASN A 112 -13.48 -0.07 -10.79
C ASN A 112 -14.48 0.63 -9.82
N ILE A 113 -14.54 1.96 -9.83
CA ILE A 113 -15.45 2.72 -8.94
C ILE A 113 -16.91 2.64 -9.42
N GLN A 114 -17.11 2.52 -10.73
CA GLN A 114 -18.40 2.73 -11.38
C GLN A 114 -19.02 1.41 -11.89
N GLU A 115 -19.14 0.39 -11.04
CA GLU A 115 -19.71 -0.93 -11.40
C GLU A 115 -21.14 -0.86 -11.98
N SER A 116 -21.86 0.25 -11.82
CA SER A 116 -23.29 0.38 -12.16
C SER A 116 -23.65 1.18 -13.42
N LEU A 117 -22.68 1.81 -14.13
CA LEU A 117 -22.97 2.60 -15.35
C LEU A 117 -22.60 1.87 -16.64
N PRO A 118 -23.25 2.18 -17.79
CA PRO A 118 -22.89 1.56 -19.05
C PRO A 118 -21.52 2.05 -19.54
N LYS A 119 -20.73 1.12 -20.10
CA LYS A 119 -19.32 1.31 -20.53
C LYS A 119 -19.06 2.57 -21.37
N ARG A 120 -20.06 3.06 -22.12
CA ARG A 120 -19.97 4.26 -22.97
C ARG A 120 -19.71 5.55 -22.18
N TYR A 121 -20.36 5.74 -21.03
CA TYR A 121 -20.14 6.94 -20.21
C TYR A 121 -18.83 6.87 -19.42
N SER A 122 -18.38 5.67 -19.02
CA SER A 122 -17.10 5.47 -18.35
C SER A 122 -15.92 5.94 -19.24
N ILE A 123 -15.95 5.60 -20.53
CA ILE A 123 -14.91 6.03 -21.49
C ILE A 123 -14.89 7.56 -21.66
N ILE A 124 -16.07 8.19 -21.76
CA ILE A 124 -16.18 9.66 -21.91
C ILE A 124 -15.62 10.36 -20.66
N PHE A 125 -15.98 9.86 -19.47
CA PHE A 125 -15.49 10.41 -18.21
C PHE A 125 -13.98 10.20 -18.04
N ALA A 126 -13.46 9.02 -18.43
CA ALA A 126 -12.03 8.74 -18.45
C ALA A 126 -11.27 9.67 -19.39
N LEU A 127 -11.82 9.95 -20.57
CA LEU A 127 -11.24 10.89 -21.53
C LEU A 127 -11.24 12.32 -20.99
N LEU A 128 -12.32 12.75 -20.33
CA LEU A 128 -12.39 14.06 -19.68
C LEU A 128 -11.34 14.19 -18.56
N CYS A 129 -11.26 13.21 -17.66
CA CYS A 129 -10.25 13.16 -16.61
C CYS A 129 -8.83 13.14 -17.18
N TRP A 130 -8.61 12.43 -18.28
CA TRP A 130 -7.32 12.40 -18.96
C TRP A 130 -6.95 13.76 -19.57
N LEU A 131 -7.90 14.47 -20.19
CA LEU A 131 -7.67 15.83 -20.69
C LEU A 131 -7.34 16.81 -19.55
N ILE A 132 -8.03 16.70 -18.42
CA ILE A 132 -7.74 17.51 -17.22
C ILE A 132 -6.33 17.20 -16.69
N TYR A 133 -5.97 15.91 -16.61
CA TYR A 133 -4.63 15.49 -16.24
C TYR A 133 -3.57 16.07 -17.19
N PHE A 134 -3.77 15.95 -18.50
CA PHE A 134 -2.85 16.44 -19.51
C PHE A 134 -2.68 17.96 -19.43
N TYR A 135 -3.78 18.69 -19.23
CA TYR A 135 -3.74 20.14 -19.00
C TYR A 135 -3.00 20.50 -17.71
N GLY A 136 -3.24 19.77 -16.61
CA GLY A 136 -2.52 19.94 -15.35
C GLY A 136 -1.02 19.68 -15.50
N PHE A 137 -0.65 18.59 -16.17
CA PHE A 137 0.73 18.24 -16.49
C PHE A 137 1.41 19.35 -17.31
N TRP A 138 0.71 19.90 -18.31
CA TRP A 138 1.24 21.01 -19.10
C TRP A 138 1.48 22.26 -18.25
N LYS A 139 0.51 22.64 -17.41
CA LYS A 139 0.57 23.84 -16.58
C LYS A 139 1.63 23.74 -15.47
N VAL A 140 1.83 22.56 -14.89
CA VAL A 140 2.89 22.33 -13.91
C VAL A 140 4.27 22.44 -14.56
N GLY A 141 4.40 21.99 -15.80
CA GLY A 141 5.64 22.13 -16.58
C GLY A 141 6.07 23.59 -16.80
N ASP A 142 5.14 24.54 -16.81
CA ASP A 142 5.43 25.97 -17.01
C ASP A 142 6.02 26.64 -15.75
N PHE A 143 5.89 26.02 -14.57
CA PHE A 143 6.49 26.54 -13.33
C PHE A 143 8.02 26.44 -13.33
N PHE A 144 8.57 25.57 -14.18
CA PHE A 144 10.02 25.44 -14.32
C PHE A 144 10.54 26.40 -15.39
N PRO A 145 11.43 27.34 -15.04
CA PRO A 145 11.96 28.33 -15.98
C PRO A 145 12.97 27.67 -16.92
N ILE A 146 12.47 26.98 -17.95
CA ILE A 146 13.27 26.53 -19.08
C ILE A 146 13.45 27.77 -19.95
N LYS A 147 14.54 28.51 -19.73
CA LYS A 147 14.88 29.69 -20.54
C LYS A 147 14.88 29.28 -22.01
N ASN A 148 14.00 29.91 -22.79
CA ASN A 148 14.10 29.94 -24.24
C ASN A 148 15.38 30.71 -24.59
N THR A 149 16.52 30.03 -24.61
CA THR A 149 17.73 30.57 -25.24
C THR A 149 17.44 30.62 -26.73
N GLU A 150 16.91 31.78 -27.12
CA GLU A 150 16.92 32.39 -28.44
C GLU A 150 16.41 31.53 -29.59
N LYS A 151 15.30 32.02 -30.16
CA LYS A 151 14.82 31.78 -31.52
C LYS A 151 15.99 31.59 -32.50
N LYS A 152 16.44 30.35 -32.70
CA LYS A 152 17.20 29.92 -33.85
C LYS A 152 16.49 28.71 -34.43
N SER A 153 15.88 28.96 -35.59
CA SER A 153 15.52 28.01 -36.64
C SER A 153 15.08 26.64 -36.15
N ILE A 154 13.75 26.46 -36.03
CA ILE A 154 13.04 25.21 -35.73
C ILE A 154 13.84 23.97 -36.16
N PRO A 155 14.51 23.26 -35.24
CA PRO A 155 14.88 21.88 -35.44
C PRO A 155 13.72 21.01 -34.92
N ASP A 156 13.39 19.91 -35.60
CA ASP A 156 12.32 18.97 -35.22
C ASP A 156 12.44 18.37 -33.79
N ASP A 157 13.52 18.68 -33.07
CA ASP A 157 13.89 18.17 -31.75
C ASP A 157 13.29 18.95 -30.58
N THR A 158 12.53 20.01 -30.85
CA THR A 158 11.90 20.86 -29.80
C THR A 158 10.91 20.09 -28.94
N LEU A 159 10.09 19.21 -29.54
CA LEU A 159 9.10 18.40 -28.82
C LEU A 159 9.73 17.45 -27.79
N ILE A 160 10.84 16.78 -28.15
CA ILE A 160 11.56 15.88 -27.24
C ILE A 160 12.13 16.68 -26.08
N GLN A 161 12.73 17.84 -26.36
CA GLN A 161 13.37 18.67 -25.33
C GLN A 161 12.34 19.16 -24.29
N PHE A 162 11.16 19.60 -24.73
CA PHE A 162 10.09 20.01 -23.82
C PHE A 162 9.49 18.85 -23.02
N GLY A 163 9.30 17.68 -23.66
CA GLY A 163 8.79 16.48 -22.98
C GLY A 163 9.78 15.96 -21.94
N MET A 164 11.05 15.81 -22.32
CA MET A 164 12.13 15.32 -21.46
C MET A 164 12.37 16.24 -20.26
N SER A 165 12.42 17.56 -20.47
CA SER A 165 12.70 18.49 -19.36
C SER A 165 11.60 18.46 -18.31
N ARG A 166 10.33 18.44 -18.73
CA ARG A 166 9.17 18.41 -17.83
C ARG A 166 9.06 17.09 -17.08
N VAL A 167 9.15 15.97 -17.80
CA VAL A 167 9.11 14.63 -17.18
C VAL A 167 10.32 14.39 -16.29
N GLY A 168 11.51 14.85 -16.70
CA GLY A 168 12.74 14.72 -15.92
C GLY A 168 12.66 15.44 -14.59
N VAL A 169 12.24 16.71 -14.57
CA VAL A 169 12.13 17.48 -13.32
C VAL A 169 11.04 16.92 -12.41
N LEU A 170 9.87 16.57 -12.96
CA LEU A 170 8.80 15.94 -12.18
C LEU A 170 9.22 14.59 -11.61
N GLY A 171 9.84 13.74 -12.43
CA GLY A 171 10.33 12.43 -12.03
C GLY A 171 11.36 12.53 -10.91
N VAL A 172 12.38 13.39 -11.05
CA VAL A 172 13.41 13.59 -10.02
C VAL A 172 12.81 14.15 -8.73
N THR A 173 11.86 15.09 -8.83
CA THR A 173 11.19 15.66 -7.64
C THR A 173 10.40 14.58 -6.89
N ILE A 174 9.65 13.75 -7.61
CA ILE A 174 8.89 12.64 -7.01
C ILE A 174 9.84 11.60 -6.42
N MET A 175 10.93 11.24 -7.13
CA MET A 175 11.95 10.31 -6.61
C MET A 175 12.62 10.86 -5.35
N ALA A 176 12.91 12.15 -5.29
CA ALA A 176 13.49 12.80 -4.11
C ALA A 176 12.53 12.75 -2.91
N ILE A 177 11.23 13.03 -3.13
CA ILE A 177 10.21 12.96 -2.06
C ILE A 177 10.04 11.52 -1.58
N LEU A 178 9.92 10.54 -2.48
CA LEU A 178 9.80 9.12 -2.11
C LEU A 178 11.04 8.61 -1.37
N SER A 179 12.23 8.98 -1.85
CA SER A 179 13.48 8.62 -1.20
C SER A 179 13.59 9.28 0.18
N GLY A 180 13.16 10.54 0.33
CA GLY A 180 13.10 11.24 1.60
C GLY A 180 12.13 10.58 2.58
N PHE A 181 10.93 10.21 2.11
CA PHE A 181 9.96 9.46 2.91
C PHE A 181 10.50 8.10 3.33
N GLY A 182 11.14 7.34 2.43
CA GLY A 182 11.78 6.07 2.75
C GLY A 182 12.89 6.21 3.79
N ALA A 183 13.71 7.26 3.67
CA ALA A 183 14.77 7.57 4.61
C ALA A 183 14.28 7.97 6.01
N VAL A 184 13.05 8.48 6.13
CA VAL A 184 12.43 8.80 7.43
C VAL A 184 11.62 7.62 7.98
N ASN A 185 10.91 6.89 7.12
CA ASN A 185 10.09 5.76 7.51
C ASN A 185 10.92 4.56 7.98
N SER A 186 12.06 4.30 7.34
CA SER A 186 12.97 3.20 7.75
C SER A 186 13.48 3.35 9.19
N PRO A 187 14.04 4.50 9.61
CA PRO A 187 14.37 4.70 11.01
C PRO A 187 13.13 4.75 11.88
N TYR A 188 12.01 5.37 11.49
CA TYR A 188 10.79 5.36 12.30
C TYR A 188 10.32 3.93 12.64
N ALA A 189 10.33 3.02 11.66
CA ALA A 189 9.96 1.62 11.84
C ALA A 189 10.98 0.83 12.68
N THR A 190 12.27 1.21 12.63
CA THR A 190 13.36 0.46 13.27
C THR A 190 13.84 1.10 14.59
N LEU A 191 13.48 2.35 14.89
CA LEU A 191 13.90 3.06 16.10
C LEU A 191 13.28 2.43 17.35
N PHE A 192 12.02 2.00 17.26
CA PHE A 192 11.33 1.30 18.35
C PHE A 192 12.03 -0.02 18.72
N PHE A 193 12.64 -0.70 17.74
CA PHE A 193 13.43 -1.90 17.96
C PHE A 193 14.68 -1.64 18.82
N PHE A 194 15.33 -0.48 18.66
CA PHE A 194 16.49 -0.12 19.48
C PHE A 194 16.13 0.48 20.84
N LEU A 195 14.97 1.15 20.95
CA LEU A 195 14.57 1.87 22.16
C LEU A 195 13.81 1.02 23.19
N ARG A 196 13.10 -0.04 22.77
CA ARG A 196 12.29 -0.87 23.66
C ARG A 196 12.77 -2.33 23.64
N GLN A 197 13.55 -2.70 24.65
CA GLN A 197 13.89 -4.11 24.89
C GLN A 197 12.80 -4.75 25.74
N VAL A 198 11.87 -5.47 25.11
CA VAL A 198 10.89 -6.29 25.83
C VAL A 198 11.60 -7.49 26.42
N LYS A 199 11.62 -7.62 27.74
CA LYS A 199 12.10 -8.83 28.43
C LYS A 199 10.92 -9.78 28.69
N ASP A 200 11.19 -11.07 28.77
CA ASP A 200 10.16 -12.09 29.09
C ASP A 200 9.50 -11.82 30.46
N THR A 201 10.21 -11.15 31.38
CA THR A 201 9.68 -10.71 32.67
C THR A 201 8.55 -9.70 32.54
N ASP A 202 8.60 -8.82 31.53
CA ASP A 202 7.61 -7.77 31.32
C ASP A 202 6.31 -8.35 30.75
N ILE A 203 6.44 -9.35 29.87
CA ILE A 203 5.31 -10.14 29.34
C ILE A 203 4.62 -10.89 30.48
N GLN A 204 5.39 -11.61 31.32
CA GLN A 204 4.83 -12.33 32.47
C GLN A 204 4.13 -11.39 33.47
N ALA A 205 4.67 -10.18 33.68
CA ALA A 205 4.03 -9.17 34.53
C ALA A 205 2.71 -8.67 33.92
N ALA A 206 2.66 -8.44 32.60
CA ALA A 206 1.46 -8.04 31.89
C ALA A 206 0.39 -9.15 31.91
N GLU A 207 0.78 -10.40 31.65
CA GLU A 207 -0.11 -11.58 31.73
C GLU A 207 -0.69 -11.74 33.13
N LYS A 208 0.15 -11.61 34.18
CA LYS A 208 -0.32 -11.67 35.56
C LYS A 208 -1.35 -10.58 35.86
N LYS A 209 -1.14 -9.36 35.36
CA LYS A 209 -2.08 -8.24 35.52
C LYS A 209 -3.40 -8.51 34.77
N TYR A 210 -3.34 -9.11 33.58
CA TYR A 210 -4.52 -9.51 32.82
C TYR A 210 -5.32 -10.62 33.52
N LEU A 211 -4.64 -11.68 33.99
CA LEU A 211 -5.26 -12.76 34.75
C LEU A 211 -5.92 -12.25 36.04
N GLN A 212 -5.24 -11.37 36.78
CA GLN A 212 -5.82 -10.72 37.96
C GLN A 212 -7.09 -9.91 37.61
N THR A 213 -7.09 -9.22 36.48
CA THR A 213 -8.27 -8.46 36.01
C THR A 213 -9.42 -9.39 35.63
N LEU A 214 -9.14 -10.50 34.94
CA LEU A 214 -10.12 -11.54 34.63
C LEU A 214 -10.74 -12.14 35.89
N ASP A 215 -9.95 -12.44 36.92
CA ASP A 215 -10.45 -12.95 38.20
C ASP A 215 -11.40 -11.96 38.88
N ILE A 216 -11.10 -10.66 38.83
CA ILE A 216 -11.99 -9.61 39.35
C ILE A 216 -13.32 -9.61 38.57
N ILE A 217 -13.26 -9.69 37.23
CA ILE A 217 -14.45 -9.75 36.36
C ILE A 217 -15.29 -10.98 36.68
N LEU A 218 -14.68 -12.17 36.77
CA LEU A 218 -15.35 -13.43 37.06
C LEU A 218 -16.01 -13.39 38.44
N ASN A 219 -15.32 -12.89 39.46
CA ASN A 219 -15.87 -12.75 40.80
C ASN A 219 -17.07 -11.80 40.83
N LYS A 220 -17.01 -10.67 40.11
CA LYS A 220 -18.15 -9.73 40.00
C LYS A 220 -19.32 -10.35 39.22
N LYS A 221 -19.08 -11.04 38.10
CA LYS A 221 -20.12 -11.77 37.36
C LYS A 221 -20.78 -12.85 38.21
N ARG A 222 -19.99 -13.63 38.96
CA ARG A 222 -20.50 -14.66 39.88
C ARG A 222 -21.40 -14.06 40.95
N ARG A 223 -21.02 -12.91 41.53
CA ARG A 223 -21.87 -12.17 42.50
C ARG A 223 -23.21 -11.75 41.89
N ILE A 224 -23.24 -11.28 40.64
CA ILE A 224 -24.50 -10.94 39.96
C ILE A 224 -25.39 -12.17 39.82
N ILE A 225 -24.86 -13.30 39.34
CA ILE A 225 -25.63 -14.54 39.13
C ILE A 225 -26.24 -15.01 40.46
N ILE A 226 -25.45 -15.05 41.54
CA ILE A 226 -25.94 -15.43 42.88
C ILE A 226 -27.06 -14.48 43.34
N SER A 227 -26.88 -13.17 43.14
CA SER A 227 -27.91 -12.17 43.52
C SER A 227 -29.19 -12.29 42.70
N GLN A 228 -29.09 -12.62 41.40
CA GLN A 228 -30.25 -12.86 40.55
C GLN A 228 -30.97 -14.15 40.95
N GLN A 229 -30.22 -15.22 41.24
CA GLN A 229 -30.77 -16.49 41.65
C GLN A 229 -31.52 -16.40 42.99
N GLN A 230 -30.96 -15.66 43.96
CA GLN A 230 -31.64 -15.37 45.23
C GLN A 230 -32.94 -14.56 45.04
N ARG A 231 -32.98 -13.63 44.08
CA ARG A 231 -34.21 -12.89 43.74
C ARG A 231 -35.28 -13.81 43.12
N THR A 232 -34.91 -14.66 42.16
CA THR A 232 -35.85 -15.62 41.56
C THR A 232 -36.37 -16.66 42.56
N THR A 233 -35.53 -17.13 43.48
CA THR A 233 -35.96 -18.05 44.55
C THR A 233 -36.88 -17.35 45.56
N ASN A 234 -36.64 -16.08 45.90
CA ASN A 234 -37.55 -15.29 46.75
C ASN A 234 -38.89 -15.00 46.06
N GLU A 235 -38.93 -14.82 44.74
CA GLU A 235 -40.19 -14.66 43.98
C GLU A 235 -40.99 -15.96 43.89
N GLN A 236 -40.33 -17.14 43.80
CA GLN A 236 -41.03 -18.44 43.86
C GLN A 236 -41.54 -18.79 45.27
N ASN A 237 -40.84 -18.38 46.33
CA ASN A 237 -41.28 -18.56 47.72
C ASN A 237 -42.40 -17.59 48.17
N SER A 238 -42.92 -16.76 47.26
CA SER A 238 -44.05 -15.85 47.51
C SER A 238 -45.39 -16.53 47.84
N ARG A 239 -45.45 -17.87 47.88
CA ARG A 239 -46.64 -18.66 48.27
C ARG A 239 -46.71 -19.07 49.74
N VAL A 240 -45.74 -18.75 50.60
CA VAL A 240 -45.72 -19.23 52.01
C VAL A 240 -45.51 -18.10 53.05
N GLY A 241 -46.54 -17.89 53.90
CA GLY A 241 -46.47 -17.47 55.32
C GLY A 241 -45.81 -16.13 55.71
N GLY A 242 -46.63 -15.12 56.02
CA GLY A 242 -46.20 -13.74 56.37
C GLY A 242 -45.41 -13.51 57.68
N PHE A 243 -45.18 -14.53 58.52
CA PHE A 243 -44.40 -14.38 59.76
C PHE A 243 -42.90 -14.61 59.54
N VAL A 244 -42.53 -15.61 58.73
CA VAL A 244 -41.14 -15.88 58.31
C VAL A 244 -40.60 -14.73 57.43
N ARG A 245 -41.50 -14.07 56.67
CA ARG A 245 -41.19 -12.91 55.83
C ARG A 245 -40.65 -11.70 56.59
N ARG A 246 -41.16 -11.41 57.80
CA ARG A 246 -40.68 -10.25 58.59
C ARG A 246 -39.27 -10.49 59.10
N MET A 247 -38.97 -11.71 59.53
CA MET A 247 -37.65 -12.09 60.03
C MET A 247 -36.61 -12.21 58.89
N PHE A 248 -37.02 -12.73 57.73
CA PHE A 248 -36.17 -12.79 56.55
C PHE A 248 -35.91 -11.40 55.93
N ASN A 249 -36.91 -10.50 55.87
CA ASN A 249 -36.70 -9.13 55.38
C ASN A 249 -35.75 -8.31 56.26
N THR A 250 -35.76 -8.50 57.59
CA THR A 250 -34.83 -7.79 58.48
C THR A 250 -33.39 -8.28 58.33
N MET A 251 -33.16 -9.57 58.07
CA MET A 251 -31.81 -10.09 57.76
C MET A 251 -31.38 -9.83 56.31
N ALA A 252 -32.31 -9.91 55.35
CA ALA A 252 -32.05 -9.61 53.94
C ALA A 252 -31.76 -8.13 53.71
N ASN A 253 -32.35 -7.20 54.48
CA ASN A 253 -31.99 -5.79 54.39
C ASN A 253 -30.58 -5.48 54.94
N GLY A 254 -29.97 -6.38 55.70
CA GLY A 254 -28.57 -6.28 56.12
C GLY A 254 -27.56 -6.78 55.09
N ILE A 255 -28.01 -7.51 54.06
CA ILE A 255 -27.17 -8.18 53.04
C ILE A 255 -27.63 -7.85 51.60
N GLY A 256 -28.74 -7.12 51.45
CA GLY A 256 -29.50 -6.97 50.21
C GLY A 256 -28.97 -5.88 49.29
N ILE A 257 -28.23 -6.29 48.28
CA ILE A 257 -27.89 -5.49 47.10
C ILE A 257 -29.19 -5.03 46.42
N SER A 258 -29.56 -3.76 46.61
CA SER A 258 -30.68 -3.07 45.93
C SER A 258 -30.56 -3.16 44.39
N SER A 259 -31.67 -3.04 43.67
CA SER A 259 -31.70 -3.09 42.18
C SER A 259 -30.76 -2.08 41.53
N GLU A 260 -30.60 -0.91 42.14
CA GLU A 260 -29.68 0.15 41.72
C GLU A 260 -28.20 -0.28 41.82
N ASN A 261 -27.84 -1.12 42.80
CA ASN A 261 -26.48 -1.65 42.91
C ASN A 261 -26.15 -2.67 41.81
N ILE A 262 -27.15 -3.35 41.22
CA ILE A 262 -26.91 -4.32 40.13
C ILE A 262 -26.60 -3.61 38.80
N SER A 263 -27.28 -2.51 38.49
CA SER A 263 -26.98 -1.71 37.29
C SER A 263 -25.59 -1.07 37.40
N VAL A 264 -25.22 -0.54 38.56
CA VAL A 264 -23.88 -0.01 38.83
C VAL A 264 -22.81 -1.12 38.69
N LEU A 265 -23.05 -2.31 39.26
CA LEU A 265 -22.14 -3.45 39.09
C LEU A 265 -21.99 -3.86 37.62
N ARG A 266 -23.07 -3.84 36.82
CA ARG A 266 -23.00 -4.15 35.39
C ARG A 266 -22.15 -3.13 34.63
N GLN A 267 -22.31 -1.84 34.92
CA GLN A 267 -21.50 -0.79 34.31
C GLN A 267 -20.02 -0.94 34.68
N GLU A 268 -19.72 -1.27 35.94
CA GLU A 268 -18.36 -1.55 36.39
C GLU A 268 -17.75 -2.76 35.68
N ILE A 269 -18.53 -3.84 35.47
CA ILE A 269 -18.09 -5.01 34.70
C ILE A 269 -17.79 -4.63 33.25
N THR A 270 -18.65 -3.85 32.58
CA THR A 270 -18.39 -3.40 31.22
C THR A 270 -17.11 -2.57 31.13
N GLY A 271 -16.85 -1.70 32.11
CA GLY A 271 -15.60 -0.95 32.21
C GLY A 271 -14.38 -1.86 32.38
N LEU A 272 -14.47 -2.85 33.25
CA LEU A 272 -13.41 -3.84 33.47
C LEU A 272 -13.19 -4.74 32.24
N GLU A 273 -14.24 -5.09 31.50
CA GLU A 273 -14.14 -5.85 30.25
C GLU A 273 -13.40 -5.06 29.18
N ASN A 274 -13.69 -3.76 29.04
CA ASN A 274 -12.97 -2.89 28.11
C ASN A 274 -11.50 -2.73 28.51
N PHE A 275 -11.22 -2.56 29.80
CA PHE A 275 -9.85 -2.54 30.31
C PHE A 275 -9.14 -3.88 30.08
N GLY A 276 -9.84 -5.01 30.24
CA GLY A 276 -9.32 -6.34 29.93
C GLY A 276 -8.98 -6.50 28.45
N ARG A 277 -9.81 -5.98 27.54
CA ARG A 277 -9.50 -5.96 26.10
C ARG A 277 -8.26 -5.13 25.80
N GLN A 278 -8.11 -3.96 26.43
CA GLN A 278 -6.91 -3.15 26.27
C GLN A 278 -5.66 -3.90 26.76
N LEU A 279 -5.71 -4.51 27.93
CA LEU A 279 -4.60 -5.32 28.46
C LEU A 279 -4.26 -6.50 27.55
N PHE A 280 -5.26 -7.13 26.92
CA PHE A 280 -5.04 -8.22 25.98
C PHE A 280 -4.31 -7.73 24.71
N LEU A 281 -4.75 -6.60 24.14
CA LEU A 281 -4.08 -5.98 22.99
C LEU A 281 -2.65 -5.57 23.34
N ASP A 282 -2.43 -4.97 24.51
CA ASP A 282 -1.09 -4.61 24.99
C ASP A 282 -0.18 -5.86 25.12
N ILE A 283 -0.72 -7.00 25.55
CA ILE A 283 0.03 -8.27 25.62
C ILE A 283 0.35 -8.78 24.21
N GLU A 284 -0.61 -8.74 23.28
CA GLU A 284 -0.39 -9.15 21.89
C GLU A 284 0.70 -8.30 21.22
N ASP A 285 0.68 -6.99 21.44
CA ASP A 285 1.73 -6.07 20.98
C ASP A 285 3.11 -6.45 21.55
N LEU A 286 3.19 -6.76 22.85
CA LEU A 286 4.45 -7.22 23.47
C LEU A 286 4.95 -8.55 22.87
N TYR A 287 4.05 -9.47 22.54
CA TYR A 287 4.40 -10.72 21.86
C TYR A 287 4.92 -10.48 20.44
N GLN A 288 4.25 -9.62 19.66
CA GLN A 288 4.71 -9.23 18.32
C GLN A 288 6.07 -8.53 18.38
N GLU A 289 6.29 -7.65 19.35
CA GLU A 289 7.57 -6.98 19.58
C GLU A 289 8.67 -8.01 19.90
N ARG A 290 8.41 -8.97 20.79
CA ARG A 290 9.35 -10.06 21.11
C ARG A 290 9.71 -10.89 19.88
N ASP A 291 8.72 -11.27 19.08
CA ASP A 291 8.94 -12.10 17.89
C ASP A 291 9.75 -11.35 16.83
N ARG A 292 9.52 -10.03 16.66
CA ARG A 292 10.37 -9.16 15.84
C ARG A 292 11.81 -9.11 16.36
N ILE A 293 12.01 -9.03 17.67
CA ILE A 293 13.35 -9.08 18.28
C ILE A 293 14.03 -10.43 18.02
N LEU A 294 13.32 -11.54 18.18
CA LEU A 294 13.86 -12.87 17.88
C LEU A 294 14.21 -13.01 16.40
N TYR A 295 13.35 -12.54 15.50
CA TYR A 295 13.59 -12.52 14.06
C TYR A 295 14.85 -11.72 13.70
N SER A 296 15.04 -10.54 14.30
CA SER A 296 16.24 -9.71 14.07
C SER A 296 17.56 -10.40 14.46
N LYS A 297 17.52 -11.36 15.40
CA LYS A 297 18.70 -12.13 15.81
C LYS A 297 19.03 -13.25 14.83
N THR A 298 18.08 -13.65 13.99
CA THR A 298 18.30 -14.67 12.95
C THR A 298 19.19 -14.14 11.84
N TRP A 299 19.77 -15.04 11.05
CA TRP A 299 20.62 -14.67 9.92
C TRP A 299 19.86 -13.89 8.83
N GLN A 300 18.56 -14.16 8.65
CA GLN A 300 17.67 -13.43 7.73
C GLN A 300 17.22 -12.04 8.25
N GLY A 301 17.38 -11.80 9.54
CA GLY A 301 17.12 -10.49 10.15
C GLY A 301 18.36 -9.59 10.20
N LYS A 302 19.55 -10.18 10.08
CA LYS A 302 20.84 -9.47 10.07
C LYS A 302 21.30 -9.05 8.68
N TYR A 303 20.81 -9.72 7.64
CA TYR A 303 21.18 -9.55 6.24
C TYR A 303 19.92 -9.52 5.38
#